data_AF-A0A820FQX4-F1
#
_entry.id   AF-A0A820FQX4-F1
#
_cell.length_a   1.000
_cell.length_b   1.000
_cell.length_c   1.000
_cell.angle_alpha   90.00
_cell.angle_beta   90.00
_cell.angle_gamma   90.00
#
_symmetry.space_group_name_H-M   'P 1'
#
loop_
_entity.id
_entity.type
_entity.pdbx_description
1 polymer ?
#
loop_
_entity_poly.entity_id
_entity_poly.type
_entity_poly.pdbx_seq_one_letter_code
_entity_poly.pdbx_strand_id
1 'polypeptide(L)'
;VDFIYYTGDTPPHNVWNQSRADQLYSIHTINNLVARTFPNKTVYAAVGNHEAAPCNLFPTPVIKTDNISWLYEVLADSWINTFGLPNDTRETILRGGFYTTLIRPGLRMISLNTNYYHHDNYWLFINSTDPLNQVEWLIQWLQYAESHGEKVHIIAHHPPKECFAAFGWNFDRVVNRFENTISGQFYGHTHKDEFNMWYDENDHQRPISMAYISPSLTTESFLNPGYRIYTLDGDYPQSSYWVLDHRTVIMNLTATNLYNRTILLNEYTARDAYQMDNLFPADWDNFIKKLENDIDGPLMSTVYKHYTKSIADGSQCSHTCRRSLICGFKTSREDQPHACDSIPPFTSEL
;
A
#
# COMPACT_ATOMS: atom_id res chain seq x y z
N VAL A 1 -13.04 6.06 -13.60
CA VAL A 1 -11.79 6.25 -12.85
C VAL A 1 -11.30 7.67 -13.11
N ASP A 2 -11.11 8.46 -12.06
CA ASP A 2 -10.73 9.86 -12.14
C ASP A 2 -9.20 10.05 -12.19
N PHE A 3 -8.48 9.26 -11.40
CA PHE A 3 -7.02 9.15 -11.36
C PHE A 3 -6.62 7.74 -10.94
N ILE A 4 -5.32 7.43 -11.04
CA ILE A 4 -4.78 6.09 -10.75
C ILE A 4 -3.69 6.22 -9.68
N TYR A 5 -3.70 5.33 -8.69
CA TYR A 5 -2.55 5.10 -7.80
C TYR A 5 -1.76 3.91 -8.31
N TYR A 6 -0.44 4.08 -8.47
CA TYR A 6 0.45 3.03 -8.95
C TYR A 6 1.66 2.87 -8.01
N THR A 7 1.59 1.90 -7.11
CA THR A 7 2.53 1.75 -6.01
C THR A 7 3.78 0.93 -6.34
N GLY A 8 4.35 1.04 -7.55
CA GLY A 8 5.66 0.46 -7.89
C GLY A 8 5.70 -1.04 -8.18
N ASP A 9 6.89 -1.64 -8.06
CA ASP A 9 7.23 -3.03 -8.39
C ASP A 9 6.98 -3.41 -9.85
N THR A 10 7.65 -2.66 -10.72
CA THR A 10 7.58 -2.85 -12.18
C THR A 10 8.48 -3.98 -12.67
N PRO A 11 9.78 -4.04 -12.29
CA PRO A 11 10.68 -5.07 -12.79
C PRO A 11 10.37 -6.47 -12.22
N PRO A 12 10.75 -7.57 -12.91
CA PRO A 12 10.44 -8.92 -12.46
C PRO A 12 11.29 -9.37 -11.25
N HIS A 13 11.04 -10.59 -10.77
CA HIS A 13 11.77 -11.20 -9.63
C HIS A 13 13.08 -11.92 -10.05
N ASN A 14 13.60 -11.69 -11.25
CA ASN A 14 14.87 -12.26 -11.72
C ASN A 14 16.10 -11.49 -11.19
N VAL A 15 16.07 -11.12 -9.90
CA VAL A 15 17.01 -10.17 -9.25
C VAL A 15 18.49 -10.57 -9.33
N TRP A 16 18.77 -11.85 -9.56
CA TRP A 16 20.12 -12.37 -9.75
C TRP A 16 20.74 -11.95 -11.09
N ASN A 17 19.94 -11.46 -12.04
CA ASN A 17 20.38 -11.09 -13.39
C ASN A 17 19.59 -9.88 -13.91
N GLN A 18 19.77 -8.74 -13.26
CA GLN A 18 19.18 -7.46 -13.65
C GLN A 18 20.26 -6.38 -13.75
N SER A 19 20.30 -5.69 -14.88
CA SER A 19 21.09 -4.46 -15.04
C SER A 19 20.21 -3.23 -14.86
N ARG A 20 20.83 -2.06 -14.63
CA ARG A 20 20.10 -0.78 -14.63
C ARG A 20 19.30 -0.56 -15.92
N ALA A 21 19.85 -0.98 -17.06
CA ALA A 21 19.17 -0.86 -18.35
C ALA A 21 17.88 -1.71 -18.41
N ASP A 22 17.88 -2.90 -17.81
CA ASP A 22 16.69 -3.77 -17.75
C ASP A 22 15.59 -3.14 -16.88
N GLN A 23 15.97 -2.51 -15.76
CA GLN A 23 15.02 -1.79 -14.90
C GLN A 23 14.38 -0.63 -15.65
N LEU A 24 15.20 0.22 -16.28
CA LEU A 24 14.71 1.37 -17.04
C LEU A 24 13.84 0.94 -18.23
N TYR A 25 14.20 -0.13 -18.93
CA TYR A 25 13.39 -0.70 -19.99
C TYR A 25 12.01 -1.15 -19.50
N SER A 26 11.96 -1.85 -18.37
CA SER A 26 10.71 -2.32 -17.77
C SER A 26 9.82 -1.15 -17.34
N ILE A 27 10.38 -0.17 -16.64
CA ILE A 27 9.71 1.06 -16.19
C ILE A 27 9.14 1.82 -17.38
N HIS A 28 9.94 2.09 -18.41
CA HIS A 28 9.47 2.78 -19.61
C HIS A 28 8.37 2.01 -20.33
N THR A 29 8.50 0.69 -20.46
CA THR A 29 7.52 -0.13 -21.17
C THR A 29 6.17 -0.12 -20.47
N ILE A 30 6.15 -0.35 -19.15
CA ILE A 30 4.92 -0.41 -18.38
C ILE A 30 4.29 0.99 -18.22
N ASN A 31 5.08 2.03 -17.93
CA ASN A 31 4.53 3.38 -17.82
C ASN A 31 3.88 3.84 -19.13
N ASN A 32 4.51 3.55 -20.28
CA ASN A 32 3.92 3.85 -21.58
C ASN A 32 2.65 3.02 -21.86
N LEU A 33 2.61 1.75 -21.44
CA LEU A 33 1.41 0.93 -21.58
C LEU A 33 0.25 1.48 -20.73
N VAL A 34 0.51 1.85 -19.48
CA VAL A 34 -0.49 2.44 -18.57
C VAL A 34 -1.02 3.75 -19.16
N ALA A 35 -0.15 4.66 -19.59
CA ALA A 35 -0.58 5.94 -20.16
C ALA A 35 -1.37 5.79 -21.46
N ARG A 36 -1.01 4.81 -22.32
CA ARG A 36 -1.78 4.50 -23.53
C ARG A 36 -3.15 3.88 -23.21
N THR A 37 -3.24 3.09 -22.15
CA THR A 37 -4.47 2.42 -21.73
C THR A 37 -5.45 3.40 -21.06
N PHE A 38 -4.92 4.37 -20.31
CA PHE A 38 -5.70 5.39 -19.60
C PHE A 38 -5.35 6.80 -20.08
N PRO A 39 -5.67 7.15 -21.34
CA PRO A 39 -5.39 8.49 -21.85
C PRO A 39 -6.16 9.53 -21.03
N ASN A 40 -5.55 10.69 -20.81
CA ASN A 40 -6.11 11.82 -20.05
C ASN A 40 -6.39 11.50 -18.57
N LYS A 41 -5.69 10.53 -17.98
CA LYS A 41 -5.73 10.25 -16.55
C LYS A 41 -4.36 10.48 -15.94
N THR A 42 -4.34 11.20 -14.83
CA THR A 42 -3.12 11.35 -14.03
C THR A 42 -2.87 10.07 -13.25
N VAL A 43 -1.62 9.60 -13.27
CA VAL A 43 -1.17 8.45 -12.48
C VAL A 43 -0.23 8.97 -11.40
N TYR A 44 -0.63 8.80 -10.14
CA TYR A 44 0.20 9.10 -8.98
C TYR A 44 0.94 7.84 -8.58
N ALA A 45 2.23 7.81 -8.84
CA ALA A 45 3.07 6.65 -8.60
C ALA A 45 3.84 6.74 -7.27
N ALA A 46 4.22 5.60 -6.72
CA ALA A 46 5.21 5.44 -5.65
C ALA A 46 6.32 4.49 -6.09
N VAL A 47 7.49 4.60 -5.48
CA VAL A 47 8.66 3.74 -5.79
C VAL A 47 8.53 2.43 -5.02
N GLY A 48 8.56 1.30 -5.72
CA GLY A 48 8.66 -0.03 -5.13
C GLY A 48 10.11 -0.49 -4.95
N ASN A 49 10.30 -1.67 -4.40
CA ASN A 49 11.63 -2.14 -4.04
C ASN A 49 12.36 -2.81 -5.19
N HIS A 50 11.62 -3.29 -6.18
CA HIS A 50 12.18 -3.86 -7.41
C HIS A 50 12.62 -2.80 -8.43
N GLU A 51 12.30 -1.51 -8.27
CA GLU A 51 12.75 -0.48 -9.22
C GLU A 51 14.28 -0.32 -9.29
N ALA A 52 15.00 -0.54 -8.18
CA ALA A 52 16.45 -0.45 -8.12
C ALA A 52 17.15 -1.75 -8.58
N ALA A 53 18.41 -1.61 -9.02
CA ALA A 53 19.30 -2.74 -9.29
C ALA A 53 20.68 -2.46 -8.64
N PRO A 54 21.13 -3.30 -7.67
CA PRO A 54 20.44 -4.47 -7.12
C PRO A 54 19.11 -4.15 -6.41
N CYS A 55 18.19 -5.11 -6.39
CA CYS A 55 16.88 -4.98 -5.73
C CYS A 55 17.03 -4.55 -4.27
N ASN A 56 16.06 -3.77 -3.75
CA ASN A 56 16.00 -3.21 -2.39
C ASN A 56 17.07 -2.16 -2.04
N LEU A 57 18.13 -2.00 -2.84
CA LEU A 57 19.26 -1.14 -2.47
C LEU A 57 19.04 0.31 -2.91
N PHE A 58 18.49 1.11 -2.00
CA PHE A 58 18.28 2.55 -2.18
C PHE A 58 19.29 3.35 -1.33
N PRO A 59 20.42 3.81 -1.90
CA PRO A 59 21.44 4.52 -1.15
C PRO A 59 20.92 5.87 -0.62
N THR A 60 21.40 6.25 0.56
CA THR A 60 21.17 7.56 1.18
C THR A 60 22.34 8.50 0.87
N PRO A 61 22.23 9.83 1.09
CA PRO A 61 23.33 10.77 0.80
C PRO A 61 24.63 10.51 1.58
N VAL A 62 24.58 9.73 2.65
CA VAL A 62 25.76 9.30 3.41
C VAL A 62 26.61 8.33 2.58
N ILE A 63 25.98 7.57 1.68
CA ILE A 63 26.64 6.64 0.76
C ILE A 63 27.28 7.43 -0.39
N LYS A 64 28.60 7.31 -0.55
CA LYS A 64 29.36 7.99 -1.61
C LYS A 64 29.77 7.08 -2.76
N THR A 65 29.65 5.77 -2.56
CA THR A 65 30.11 4.75 -3.52
C THR A 65 29.06 4.39 -4.56
N ASP A 66 27.80 4.73 -4.32
CA ASP A 66 26.71 4.49 -5.27
C ASP A 66 25.72 5.67 -5.22
N ASN A 67 24.98 5.86 -6.30
CA ASN A 67 23.97 6.90 -6.44
C ASN A 67 22.78 6.34 -7.23
N ILE A 68 21.58 6.63 -6.75
CA ILE A 68 20.31 6.21 -7.33
C ILE A 68 19.76 7.19 -8.38
N SER A 69 20.49 8.28 -8.70
CA SER A 69 20.05 9.31 -9.65
C SER A 69 19.64 8.75 -11.02
N TRP A 70 20.33 7.70 -11.50
CA TRP A 70 20.01 7.03 -12.76
C TRP A 70 18.55 6.53 -12.83
N LEU A 71 17.97 6.18 -11.68
CA LEU A 71 16.58 5.75 -11.56
C LEU A 71 15.67 6.96 -11.38
N TYR A 72 15.97 7.84 -10.42
CA TYR A 72 15.10 8.96 -10.06
C TYR A 72 14.96 10.01 -11.18
N GLU A 73 15.98 10.20 -12.00
CA GLU A 73 15.88 11.05 -13.21
C GLU A 73 14.83 10.49 -14.18
N VAL A 74 14.86 9.17 -14.43
CA VAL A 74 13.90 8.51 -15.32
C VAL A 74 12.50 8.49 -14.72
N LEU A 75 12.37 8.25 -13.41
CA LEU A 75 11.07 8.31 -12.74
C LEU A 75 10.49 9.73 -12.81
N ALA A 76 11.28 10.76 -12.52
CA ALA A 76 10.84 12.15 -12.62
C ALA A 76 10.37 12.49 -14.04
N ASP A 77 11.17 12.16 -15.06
CA ASP A 77 10.81 12.42 -16.45
C ASP A 77 9.58 11.63 -16.88
N SER A 78 9.51 10.34 -16.56
CA SER A 78 8.37 9.51 -16.92
C SER A 78 7.10 9.95 -16.20
N TRP A 79 7.15 10.27 -14.92
CA TRP A 79 5.95 10.61 -14.16
C TRP A 79 5.42 11.99 -14.54
N ILE A 80 6.29 12.97 -14.81
CA ILE A 80 5.86 14.30 -15.27
C ILE A 80 5.34 14.23 -16.71
N ASN A 81 6.13 13.68 -17.63
CA ASN A 81 5.80 13.75 -19.06
C ASN A 81 4.76 12.70 -19.51
N THR A 82 4.74 11.53 -18.88
CA THR A 82 3.87 10.40 -19.28
C THR A 82 2.68 10.23 -18.35
N PHE A 83 2.85 10.42 -17.03
CA PHE A 83 1.76 10.29 -16.06
C PHE A 83 1.07 11.60 -15.69
N GLY A 84 1.56 12.74 -16.19
CA GLY A 84 0.94 14.04 -16.01
C GLY A 84 1.12 14.62 -14.60
N LEU A 85 2.20 14.27 -13.90
CA LEU A 85 2.54 14.96 -12.65
C LEU A 85 2.96 16.41 -12.91
N PRO A 86 2.63 17.35 -12.02
CA PRO A 86 3.12 18.73 -12.10
C PRO A 86 4.65 18.82 -11.98
N ASN A 87 5.25 19.80 -12.65
CA ASN A 87 6.72 19.94 -12.72
C ASN A 87 7.38 20.32 -11.38
N ASP A 88 6.64 20.90 -10.44
CA ASP A 88 7.12 21.21 -9.09
C ASP A 88 7.40 19.95 -8.25
N THR A 89 6.83 18.80 -8.61
CA THR A 89 7.16 17.50 -8.00
C THR A 89 8.58 17.03 -8.30
N ARG A 90 9.22 17.57 -9.36
CA ARG A 90 10.52 17.09 -9.86
C ARG A 90 11.61 17.11 -8.80
N GLU A 91 11.68 18.18 -8.02
CA GLU A 91 12.76 18.37 -7.04
C GLU A 91 12.79 17.25 -6.00
N THR A 92 11.65 16.91 -5.40
CA THR A 92 11.58 15.88 -4.35
C THR A 92 11.70 14.48 -4.95
N ILE A 93 11.21 14.25 -6.18
CA ILE A 93 11.41 12.98 -6.88
C ILE A 93 12.91 12.74 -7.12
N LEU A 94 13.66 13.74 -7.61
CA LEU A 94 15.11 13.62 -7.80
C LEU A 94 15.86 13.46 -6.46
N ARG A 95 15.38 14.11 -5.41
CA ARG A 95 15.99 14.04 -4.08
C ARG A 95 15.87 12.66 -3.45
N GLY A 96 14.72 11.99 -3.60
CA GLY A 96 14.42 10.78 -2.83
C GLY A 96 13.30 9.89 -3.34
N GLY A 97 12.79 10.11 -4.55
CA GLY A 97 11.68 9.32 -5.09
C GLY A 97 10.35 9.49 -4.34
N PHE A 98 10.20 10.55 -3.54
CA PHE A 98 8.97 10.91 -2.85
C PHE A 98 8.51 12.30 -3.30
N TYR A 99 7.21 12.59 -3.22
CA TYR A 99 6.65 13.88 -3.62
C TYR A 99 5.24 14.07 -3.10
N THR A 100 4.74 15.30 -3.22
CA THR A 100 3.33 15.61 -2.98
C THR A 100 2.78 16.46 -4.11
N THR A 101 1.49 16.34 -4.36
CA THR A 101 0.74 17.23 -5.26
C THR A 101 -0.71 17.30 -4.82
N LEU A 102 -1.38 18.39 -5.16
CA LEU A 102 -2.84 18.43 -5.12
C LEU A 102 -3.38 17.54 -6.24
N ILE A 103 -4.30 16.64 -5.91
CA ILE A 103 -5.10 15.92 -6.90
C ILE A 103 -6.19 16.84 -7.44
N ARG A 104 -6.80 17.61 -6.54
CA ARG A 104 -7.87 18.58 -6.79
C ARG A 104 -8.00 19.49 -5.55
N PRO A 105 -8.75 20.61 -5.63
CA PRO A 105 -8.96 21.47 -4.46
C PRO A 105 -9.44 20.67 -3.25
N GLY A 106 -8.74 20.76 -2.12
CA GLY A 106 -9.09 20.06 -0.89
C GLY A 106 -8.59 18.61 -0.75
N LEU A 107 -7.98 18.02 -1.78
CA LEU A 107 -7.36 16.69 -1.69
C LEU A 107 -5.90 16.72 -2.17
N ARG A 108 -4.99 16.48 -1.23
CA ARG A 108 -3.56 16.31 -1.46
C ARG A 108 -3.19 14.83 -1.45
N MET A 109 -2.24 14.46 -2.31
CA MET A 109 -1.60 13.16 -2.26
C MET A 109 -0.14 13.34 -1.85
N ILE A 110 0.32 12.45 -0.98
CA ILE A 110 1.71 12.33 -0.56
C ILE A 110 2.19 10.92 -0.92
N SER A 111 3.16 10.85 -1.83
CA SER A 111 3.82 9.61 -2.23
C SER A 111 5.12 9.47 -1.46
N LEU A 112 5.19 8.44 -0.61
CA LEU A 112 6.36 8.12 0.18
C LEU A 112 7.20 7.06 -0.52
N ASN A 113 8.52 7.18 -0.38
CA ASN A 113 9.46 6.14 -0.71
C ASN A 113 9.81 5.35 0.56
N THR A 114 9.07 4.27 0.80
CA THR A 114 9.24 3.41 1.99
C THR A 114 10.45 2.48 1.92
N ASN A 115 11.15 2.41 0.77
CA ASN A 115 12.43 1.71 0.68
C ASN A 115 13.50 2.26 1.64
N TYR A 116 13.36 3.52 2.06
CA TYR A 116 14.23 4.13 3.06
C TYR A 116 13.96 3.68 4.51
N TYR A 117 13.01 2.77 4.71
CA TYR A 117 12.68 2.23 6.02
C TYR A 117 12.53 0.70 6.03
N HIS A 118 12.55 0.05 4.87
CA HIS A 118 12.41 -1.39 4.73
C HIS A 118 13.67 -2.15 5.18
N HIS A 119 13.47 -3.32 5.80
CA HIS A 119 14.56 -4.14 6.35
C HIS A 119 15.54 -4.65 5.29
N ASP A 120 15.09 -4.85 4.05
CA ASP A 120 15.96 -5.31 2.96
C ASP A 120 16.83 -4.21 2.33
N ASN A 121 16.63 -2.94 2.69
CA ASN A 121 17.54 -1.90 2.26
C ASN A 121 18.78 -1.88 3.16
N TYR A 122 19.78 -2.68 2.80
CA TYR A 122 20.99 -2.85 3.61
C TYR A 122 21.84 -1.58 3.75
N TRP A 123 21.60 -0.53 2.96
CA TRP A 123 22.24 0.77 3.20
C TRP A 123 21.85 1.39 4.54
N LEU A 124 20.69 1.02 5.09
CA LEU A 124 20.19 1.56 6.36
C LEU A 124 20.98 1.07 7.59
N PHE A 125 21.79 0.01 7.47
CA PHE A 125 22.71 -0.40 8.53
C PHE A 125 23.81 0.63 8.80
N ILE A 126 24.10 1.51 7.85
CA ILE A 126 25.05 2.61 8.04
C ILE A 126 24.40 3.75 8.83
N ASN A 127 23.20 4.17 8.41
CA ASN A 127 22.38 5.11 9.14
C ASN A 127 20.91 4.98 8.72
N SER A 128 20.04 4.63 9.67
CA SER A 128 18.60 4.50 9.50
C SER A 128 17.79 5.67 10.09
N THR A 129 18.47 6.72 10.57
CA THR A 129 17.81 7.89 11.17
C THR A 129 17.21 8.76 10.07
N ASP A 130 15.88 8.75 9.97
CA ASP A 130 15.05 9.50 9.00
C ASP A 130 15.77 9.83 7.68
N PRO A 131 16.07 8.82 6.83
CA PRO A 131 16.84 9.07 5.63
C PRO A 131 16.18 10.12 4.74
N LEU A 132 17.00 11.09 4.30
CA LEU A 132 16.57 12.26 3.52
C LEU A 132 15.58 13.18 4.24
N ASN A 133 15.42 13.06 5.56
CA ASN A 133 14.44 13.81 6.36
C ASN A 133 13.00 13.65 5.81
N GLN A 134 12.66 12.45 5.35
CA GLN A 134 11.38 12.21 4.69
C GLN A 134 10.21 12.17 5.70
N VAL A 135 10.42 11.69 6.94
CA VAL A 135 9.41 11.79 8.00
C VAL A 135 9.21 13.25 8.42
N GLU A 136 10.29 14.00 8.60
CA GLU A 136 10.20 15.45 8.85
C GLU A 136 9.43 16.17 7.73
N TRP A 137 9.77 15.88 6.48
CA TRP A 137 9.08 16.43 5.30
C TRP A 137 7.59 16.04 5.26
N LEU A 138 7.24 14.80 5.61
CA LEU A 138 5.85 14.35 5.73
C LEU A 138 5.09 15.17 6.77
N ILE A 139 5.66 15.36 7.96
CA ILE A 139 5.04 16.16 9.04
C ILE A 139 4.77 17.59 8.58
N GLN A 140 5.72 18.21 7.88
CA GLN A 140 5.56 19.56 7.34
C GLN A 140 4.38 19.65 6.37
N TRP A 141 4.23 18.67 5.47
CA TRP A 141 3.13 18.67 4.50
C TRP A 141 1.77 18.29 5.10
N LEU A 142 1.74 17.41 6.10
CA LEU A 142 0.51 17.13 6.84
C LEU A 142 0.06 18.35 7.64
N GLN A 143 0.98 19.06 8.28
CA GLN A 143 0.66 20.31 8.97
C GLN A 143 0.20 21.41 8.00
N TYR A 144 0.83 21.51 6.83
CA TYR A 144 0.39 22.39 5.76
C TYR A 144 -1.04 22.06 5.34
N ALA A 145 -1.33 20.80 5.03
CA ALA A 145 -2.66 20.35 4.62
C ALA A 145 -3.72 20.67 5.69
N GLU A 146 -3.43 20.36 6.96
CA GLU A 146 -4.30 20.69 8.09
C GLU A 146 -4.62 22.19 8.17
N SER A 147 -3.60 23.05 8.04
CA SER A 147 -3.79 24.51 8.07
C SER A 147 -4.57 25.09 6.88
N HIS A 148 -4.64 24.34 5.78
CA HIS A 148 -5.38 24.72 4.56
C HIS A 148 -6.70 23.96 4.41
N GLY A 149 -7.09 23.13 5.39
CA GLY A 149 -8.30 22.32 5.33
C GLY A 149 -8.29 21.26 4.24
N GLU A 150 -7.12 20.83 3.78
CA GLU A 150 -6.95 19.76 2.80
C GLU A 150 -7.01 18.39 3.49
N LYS A 151 -7.62 17.41 2.84
CA LYS A 151 -7.48 15.99 3.17
C LYS A 151 -6.28 15.40 2.45
N VAL A 152 -5.70 14.36 3.04
CA VAL A 152 -4.47 13.73 2.55
C VAL A 152 -4.69 12.25 2.29
N HIS A 153 -4.33 11.83 1.07
CA HIS A 153 -4.07 10.44 0.74
C HIS A 153 -2.57 10.17 0.77
N ILE A 154 -2.16 9.15 1.51
CA ILE A 154 -0.79 8.65 1.51
C ILE A 154 -0.71 7.43 0.60
N ILE A 155 0.24 7.42 -0.33
CA ILE A 155 0.57 6.24 -1.11
C ILE A 155 2.02 5.85 -0.85
N ALA A 156 2.31 4.56 -0.75
CA ALA A 156 3.67 4.05 -0.73
C ALA A 156 3.70 2.60 -1.23
N HIS A 157 4.88 2.00 -1.32
CA HIS A 157 4.99 0.59 -1.70
C HIS A 157 4.84 -0.34 -0.49
N HIS A 158 5.86 -0.38 0.38
CA HIS A 158 5.82 -1.19 1.60
C HIS A 158 4.85 -0.61 2.63
N PRO A 159 3.94 -1.41 3.21
CA PRO A 159 3.22 -1.03 4.41
C PRO A 159 4.18 -0.82 5.60
N PRO A 160 3.85 0.10 6.55
CA PRO A 160 4.74 0.42 7.67
C PRO A 160 5.08 -0.77 8.59
N LYS A 161 4.24 -1.83 8.63
CA LYS A 161 4.52 -3.07 9.39
C LYS A 161 5.76 -3.84 8.93
N GLU A 162 6.22 -3.60 7.70
CA GLU A 162 7.44 -4.22 7.14
C GLU A 162 8.67 -3.32 7.30
N CYS A 163 8.50 -2.11 7.81
CA CYS A 163 9.59 -1.18 8.02
C CYS A 163 10.21 -1.38 9.40
N PHE A 164 11.46 -0.95 9.57
CA PHE A 164 12.14 -0.95 10.87
C PHE A 164 11.26 -0.31 11.95
N ALA A 165 11.22 -0.94 13.14
CA ALA A 165 10.45 -0.47 14.29
C ALA A 165 10.56 1.04 14.55
N ALA A 166 11.76 1.62 14.45
CA ALA A 166 11.96 3.06 14.65
C ALA A 166 11.12 3.92 13.70
N PHE A 167 11.02 3.55 12.42
CA PHE A 167 10.11 4.22 11.49
C PHE A 167 8.66 3.96 11.88
N GLY A 168 8.29 2.71 12.15
CA GLY A 168 6.92 2.35 12.55
C GLY A 168 6.39 3.17 13.72
N TRP A 169 7.18 3.32 14.79
CA TRP A 169 6.81 4.16 15.95
C TRP A 169 6.62 5.63 15.61
N ASN A 170 7.51 6.20 14.79
CA ASN A 170 7.40 7.60 14.39
C ASN A 170 6.20 7.80 13.47
N PHE A 171 6.00 6.89 12.51
CA PHE A 171 4.88 6.95 11.58
C PHE A 171 3.53 6.80 12.30
N ASP A 172 3.42 5.89 13.27
CA ASP A 172 2.22 5.74 14.11
C ASP A 172 1.86 7.04 14.84
N ARG A 173 2.85 7.75 15.39
CA ARG A 173 2.65 9.06 16.04
C ARG A 173 2.21 10.14 15.07
N VAL A 174 2.76 10.13 13.86
CA VAL A 174 2.36 11.05 12.78
C VAL A 174 0.91 10.78 12.39
N VAL A 175 0.53 9.52 12.17
CA VAL A 175 -0.86 9.14 11.87
C VAL A 175 -1.80 9.52 13.01
N ASN A 176 -1.40 9.30 14.27
CA ASN A 176 -2.16 9.74 15.45
C ASN A 176 -2.39 11.25 15.46
N ARG A 177 -1.33 12.05 15.30
CA ARG A 177 -1.42 13.51 15.32
C ARG A 177 -2.31 14.06 14.20
N PHE A 178 -2.30 13.43 13.03
CA PHE A 178 -2.98 13.92 11.83
C PHE A 178 -4.20 13.06 11.43
N GLU A 179 -4.83 12.35 12.37
CA GLU A 179 -5.98 11.47 12.12
C GLU A 179 -7.15 12.16 11.41
N ASN A 180 -7.35 13.46 11.64
CA ASN A 180 -8.40 14.26 10.99
C ASN A 180 -8.03 14.72 9.57
N THR A 181 -6.74 14.72 9.24
CA THR A 181 -6.19 15.22 7.97
C THR A 181 -5.98 14.08 6.98
N ILE A 182 -5.50 12.93 7.45
CA ILE A 182 -5.31 11.73 6.62
C ILE A 182 -6.67 11.04 6.40
N SER A 183 -7.13 10.98 5.15
CA SER A 183 -8.41 10.35 4.77
C SER A 183 -8.24 9.02 4.03
N GLY A 184 -7.01 8.60 3.76
CA GLY A 184 -6.73 7.30 3.14
C GLY A 184 -5.25 7.00 3.05
N GLN A 185 -4.90 5.72 3.22
CA GLN A 185 -3.53 5.22 3.04
C GLN A 185 -3.56 3.97 2.14
N PHE A 186 -2.67 3.91 1.14
CA PHE A 186 -2.70 2.89 0.09
C PHE A 186 -1.30 2.35 -0.18
N TYR A 187 -1.17 1.03 -0.04
CA TYR A 187 0.09 0.31 -0.15
C TYR A 187 -0.04 -0.93 -1.05
N GLY A 188 1.09 -1.57 -1.32
CA GLY A 188 1.19 -2.83 -2.05
C GLY A 188 2.19 -3.78 -1.38
N HIS A 189 3.19 -4.22 -2.15
CA HIS A 189 4.26 -5.13 -1.75
C HIS A 189 3.85 -6.56 -1.37
N THR A 190 2.91 -6.76 -0.45
CA THR A 190 2.58 -8.11 0.08
C THR A 190 2.01 -9.05 -0.98
N HIS A 191 1.54 -8.50 -2.10
CA HIS A 191 0.83 -9.17 -3.20
C HIS A 191 -0.53 -9.76 -2.83
N LYS A 192 -0.90 -9.75 -1.55
CA LYS A 192 -2.17 -10.26 -1.01
C LYS A 192 -3.16 -9.13 -0.78
N ASP A 193 -4.42 -9.50 -0.59
CA ASP A 193 -5.49 -8.55 -0.26
C ASP A 193 -5.59 -8.38 1.25
N GLU A 194 -5.09 -7.26 1.77
CA GLU A 194 -4.95 -7.01 3.20
C GLU A 194 -5.29 -5.56 3.57
N PHE A 195 -5.33 -5.30 4.87
CA PHE A 195 -5.39 -3.96 5.43
C PHE A 195 -4.65 -3.92 6.78
N ASN A 196 -4.28 -2.74 7.24
CA ASN A 196 -3.69 -2.52 8.57
C ASN A 196 -4.44 -1.41 9.31
N MET A 197 -4.62 -1.58 10.61
CA MET A 197 -5.32 -0.65 11.49
C MET A 197 -4.37 0.17 12.35
N TRP A 198 -4.74 1.43 12.58
CA TRP A 198 -4.12 2.30 13.57
C TRP A 198 -5.12 2.58 14.69
N TYR A 199 -4.60 2.59 15.91
CA TYR A 199 -5.35 2.90 17.12
C TYR A 199 -4.72 4.09 17.85
N ASP A 200 -5.53 4.77 18.64
CA ASP A 200 -5.10 5.87 19.50
C ASP A 200 -3.94 5.45 20.40
N GLU A 201 -2.91 6.28 20.51
CA GLU A 201 -1.72 5.94 21.29
C GLU A 201 -1.95 5.88 22.81
N ASN A 202 -3.02 6.49 23.33
CA ASN A 202 -3.30 6.55 24.76
C ASN A 202 -3.98 5.27 25.27
N ASP A 203 -4.93 4.73 24.50
CA ASP A 203 -5.75 3.58 24.91
C ASP A 203 -5.57 2.34 24.05
N HIS A 204 -4.99 2.47 22.85
CA HIS A 204 -4.85 1.40 21.85
C HIS A 204 -6.17 0.68 21.53
N GLN A 205 -7.31 1.35 21.68
CA GLN A 205 -8.65 0.81 21.50
C GLN A 205 -9.45 1.58 20.48
N ARG A 206 -9.32 2.90 20.41
CA ARG A 206 -10.06 3.72 19.44
C ARG A 206 -9.39 3.62 18.07
N PRO A 207 -10.06 3.06 17.04
CA PRO A 207 -9.49 3.03 15.69
C PRO A 207 -9.51 4.44 15.09
N ILE A 208 -8.36 4.89 14.57
CA ILE A 208 -8.16 6.27 14.10
C ILE A 208 -7.85 6.36 12.61
N SER A 209 -7.26 5.31 12.05
CA SER A 209 -6.89 5.25 10.64
C SER A 209 -6.76 3.81 10.19
N MET A 210 -6.64 3.66 8.88
CA MET A 210 -6.42 2.37 8.25
C MET A 210 -5.60 2.55 6.97
N ALA A 211 -4.94 1.47 6.58
CA ALA A 211 -4.22 1.36 5.31
C ALA A 211 -4.76 0.19 4.52
N TYR A 212 -5.09 0.42 3.25
CA TYR A 212 -5.39 -0.65 2.32
C TYR A 212 -4.11 -1.15 1.68
N ILE A 213 -3.91 -2.47 1.70
CA ILE A 213 -2.82 -3.13 1.01
C ILE A 213 -3.45 -3.87 -0.18
N SER A 214 -3.30 -3.27 -1.36
CA SER A 214 -3.92 -3.81 -2.57
C SER A 214 -3.19 -5.07 -3.05
N PRO A 215 -3.92 -6.07 -3.54
CA PRO A 215 -3.30 -7.28 -4.06
C PRO A 215 -2.60 -6.99 -5.40
N SER A 216 -1.64 -7.82 -5.76
CA SER A 216 -0.79 -7.57 -6.93
C SER A 216 -1.45 -7.96 -8.26
N LEU A 217 -0.99 -7.32 -9.34
CA LEU A 217 -1.26 -7.78 -10.70
C LEU A 217 -0.47 -9.06 -11.03
N THR A 218 0.72 -9.24 -10.44
CA THR A 218 1.53 -10.43 -10.68
C THR A 218 0.90 -11.69 -10.07
N THR A 219 1.27 -12.83 -10.64
CA THR A 219 0.94 -14.16 -10.11
C THR A 219 1.87 -14.59 -8.99
N GLU A 220 2.96 -13.85 -8.75
CA GLU A 220 4.00 -14.27 -7.83
C GLU A 220 3.60 -14.09 -6.35
N SER A 221 3.70 -15.10 -5.48
CA SER A 221 3.79 -16.54 -5.77
C SER A 221 2.39 -17.17 -5.72
N PHE A 222 2.03 -17.91 -6.77
CA PHE A 222 0.82 -18.74 -6.89
C PHE A 222 -0.51 -18.01 -6.61
N LEU A 223 -0.73 -16.86 -7.23
CA LEU A 223 -1.96 -16.08 -7.16
C LEU A 223 -2.59 -15.87 -8.53
N ASN A 224 -3.90 -15.61 -8.57
CA ASN A 224 -4.49 -14.96 -9.75
C ASN A 224 -3.95 -13.52 -9.87
N PRO A 225 -3.83 -12.94 -11.08
CA PRO A 225 -3.65 -11.50 -11.26
C PRO A 225 -4.86 -10.74 -10.70
N GLY A 226 -4.62 -9.62 -10.02
CA GLY A 226 -5.69 -8.77 -9.51
C GLY A 226 -5.37 -7.29 -9.57
N TYR A 227 -6.42 -6.47 -9.54
CA TYR A 227 -6.31 -5.03 -9.32
C TYR A 227 -7.50 -4.52 -8.52
N ARG A 228 -7.35 -3.33 -7.93
CA ARG A 228 -8.33 -2.72 -7.03
C ARG A 228 -8.87 -1.41 -7.61
N ILE A 229 -10.17 -1.18 -7.43
CA ILE A 229 -10.83 0.09 -7.69
C ILE A 229 -11.43 0.60 -6.37
N TYR A 230 -11.11 1.83 -5.99
CA TYR A 230 -11.70 2.50 -4.83
C TYR A 230 -12.79 3.47 -5.27
N THR A 231 -13.91 3.47 -4.56
CA THR A 231 -14.94 4.49 -4.62
C THR A 231 -14.67 5.46 -3.48
N LEU A 232 -14.41 6.73 -3.80
CA LEU A 232 -14.14 7.78 -2.82
C LEU A 232 -15.37 8.65 -2.62
N ASP A 233 -15.42 9.32 -1.48
CA ASP A 233 -16.32 10.45 -1.27
C ASP A 233 -16.05 11.53 -2.34
N GLY A 234 -17.13 12.06 -2.90
CA GLY A 234 -17.13 12.77 -4.18
C GLY A 234 -16.43 14.13 -4.15
N ASP A 235 -16.44 14.82 -5.28
CA ASP A 235 -15.84 16.16 -5.37
C ASP A 235 -16.88 17.25 -5.08
N TYR A 236 -16.92 17.71 -3.83
CA TYR A 236 -17.79 18.79 -3.39
C TYR A 236 -17.17 19.54 -2.19
N PRO A 237 -17.63 20.77 -1.88
CA PRO A 237 -17.10 21.53 -0.75
C PRO A 237 -17.20 20.72 0.56
N GLN A 238 -16.08 20.64 1.29
CA GLN A 238 -15.96 19.87 2.53
C GLN A 238 -16.14 18.35 2.38
N SER A 239 -15.91 17.80 1.17
CA SER A 239 -15.81 16.35 0.98
C SER A 239 -14.80 15.73 1.94
N SER A 240 -15.15 14.57 2.46
CA SER A 240 -14.32 13.85 3.41
C SER A 240 -13.16 13.12 2.71
N TYR A 241 -13.30 12.88 1.40
CA TYR A 241 -12.41 12.10 0.54
C TYR A 241 -12.07 10.69 1.04
N TRP A 242 -12.79 10.17 2.05
CA TRP A 242 -12.62 8.79 2.51
C TRP A 242 -13.03 7.78 1.44
N VAL A 243 -12.49 6.56 1.57
CA VAL A 243 -12.97 5.41 0.80
C VAL A 243 -14.35 5.02 1.29
N LEU A 244 -15.34 5.03 0.38
CA LEU A 244 -16.72 4.63 0.64
C LEU A 244 -16.96 3.15 0.37
N ASP A 245 -16.29 2.59 -0.65
CA ASP A 245 -16.28 1.16 -0.95
C ASP A 245 -15.06 0.83 -1.81
N HIS A 246 -14.73 -0.45 -1.96
CA HIS A 246 -13.73 -0.87 -2.92
C HIS A 246 -14.07 -2.22 -3.57
N ARG A 247 -13.66 -2.37 -4.84
CA ARG A 247 -13.90 -3.55 -5.66
C ARG A 247 -12.59 -4.17 -6.13
N THR A 248 -12.38 -5.45 -5.83
CA THR A 248 -11.28 -6.24 -6.40
C THR A 248 -11.74 -6.95 -7.66
N VAL A 249 -10.93 -6.88 -8.71
CA VAL A 249 -11.11 -7.63 -9.96
C VAL A 249 -9.92 -8.56 -10.12
N ILE A 250 -10.18 -9.83 -10.42
CA ILE A 250 -9.15 -10.84 -10.65
C ILE A 250 -9.28 -11.46 -12.04
N MET A 251 -8.17 -11.97 -12.57
CA MET A 251 -8.18 -12.85 -13.74
C MET A 251 -8.13 -14.30 -13.25
N ASN A 252 -9.18 -15.09 -13.52
CA ASN A 252 -9.16 -16.51 -13.20
C ASN A 252 -8.21 -17.22 -14.15
N LEU A 253 -6.99 -17.51 -13.68
CA LEU A 253 -5.94 -18.10 -14.50
C LEU A 253 -6.32 -19.50 -15.01
N THR A 254 -6.89 -20.34 -14.15
CA THR A 254 -7.29 -21.70 -14.52
C THR A 254 -8.27 -21.67 -15.69
N ALA A 255 -9.32 -20.87 -15.60
CA ALA A 255 -10.30 -20.72 -16.67
C ALA A 255 -9.69 -20.04 -17.89
N THR A 256 -8.88 -19.00 -17.70
CA THR A 256 -8.24 -18.26 -18.79
C THR A 256 -7.35 -19.17 -19.64
N ASN A 257 -6.56 -20.02 -19.00
CA ASN A 257 -5.67 -20.98 -19.65
C ASN A 257 -6.45 -22.13 -20.29
N LEU A 258 -7.47 -22.66 -19.62
CA LEU A 258 -8.30 -23.75 -20.15
C LEU A 258 -9.06 -23.34 -21.41
N TYR A 259 -9.60 -22.13 -21.44
CA TYR A 259 -10.41 -21.62 -22.55
C TYR A 259 -9.63 -20.75 -23.55
N ASN A 260 -8.33 -20.55 -23.32
CA ASN A 260 -7.46 -19.67 -24.10
C ASN A 260 -8.08 -18.29 -24.39
N ARG A 261 -8.70 -17.68 -23.37
CA ARG A 261 -9.32 -16.35 -23.44
C ARG A 261 -9.27 -15.68 -22.08
N THR A 262 -9.04 -14.37 -22.04
CA THR A 262 -9.03 -13.61 -20.77
C THR A 262 -10.39 -13.68 -20.07
N ILE A 263 -10.42 -14.22 -18.85
CA ILE A 263 -11.63 -14.28 -18.01
C ILE A 263 -11.37 -13.47 -16.74
N LEU A 264 -11.97 -12.27 -16.70
CA LEU A 264 -11.98 -11.39 -15.54
C LEU A 264 -13.23 -11.66 -14.70
N LEU A 265 -13.06 -11.65 -13.38
CA LEU A 265 -14.12 -11.78 -12.39
C LEU A 265 -14.09 -10.55 -11.49
N ASN A 266 -15.26 -9.93 -11.28
CA ASN A 266 -15.44 -9.05 -10.13
C ASN A 266 -15.43 -9.96 -8.89
N GLU A 267 -14.32 -9.99 -8.18
CA GLU A 267 -14.14 -10.92 -7.06
C GLU A 267 -15.10 -10.57 -5.94
N TYR A 268 -15.02 -9.32 -5.47
CA TYR A 268 -15.92 -8.80 -4.45
C TYR A 268 -15.90 -7.26 -4.39
N THR A 269 -16.97 -6.71 -3.82
CA THR A 269 -17.05 -5.39 -3.20
C THR A 269 -16.97 -5.56 -1.69
N ALA A 270 -16.21 -4.73 -0.99
CA ALA A 270 -15.97 -4.92 0.45
C ALA A 270 -17.26 -4.86 1.26
N ARG A 271 -18.09 -3.85 1.00
CA ARG A 271 -19.35 -3.66 1.73
C ARG A 271 -20.31 -4.84 1.57
N ASP A 272 -20.47 -5.35 0.35
CA ASP A 272 -21.39 -6.47 0.10
C ASP A 272 -20.85 -7.78 0.68
N ALA A 273 -19.56 -8.07 0.47
CA ALA A 273 -18.97 -9.33 0.92
C ALA A 273 -18.84 -9.43 2.45
N TYR A 274 -18.56 -8.31 3.12
CA TYR A 274 -18.33 -8.26 4.56
C TYR A 274 -19.52 -7.70 5.34
N GLN A 275 -20.63 -7.38 4.65
CA GLN A 275 -21.85 -6.80 5.23
C GLN A 275 -21.54 -5.57 6.08
N MET A 276 -20.80 -4.62 5.47
CA MET A 276 -20.35 -3.39 6.11
C MET A 276 -21.13 -2.19 5.57
N ASP A 277 -21.63 -1.35 6.47
CA ASP A 277 -22.36 -0.14 6.10
C ASP A 277 -21.45 0.93 5.53
N ASN A 278 -20.24 1.09 6.10
CA ASN A 278 -19.20 1.99 5.62
C ASN A 278 -17.82 1.33 5.79
N LEU A 279 -16.78 1.98 5.26
CA LEU A 279 -15.40 1.50 5.35
C LEU A 279 -14.53 2.43 6.24
N PHE A 280 -15.11 3.13 7.22
CA PHE A 280 -14.35 3.94 8.15
C PHE A 280 -13.56 3.06 9.13
N PRO A 281 -12.54 3.60 9.83
CA PRO A 281 -11.73 2.81 10.78
C PRO A 281 -12.57 2.06 11.82
N ALA A 282 -13.65 2.66 12.33
CA ALA A 282 -14.54 2.01 13.30
C ALA A 282 -15.27 0.78 12.71
N ASP A 283 -15.67 0.83 11.44
CA ASP A 283 -16.34 -0.29 10.77
C ASP A 283 -15.37 -1.45 10.53
N TRP A 284 -14.13 -1.17 10.13
CA TRP A 284 -13.08 -2.19 10.00
C TRP A 284 -12.71 -2.83 11.33
N ASP A 285 -12.62 -2.05 12.41
CA ASP A 285 -12.40 -2.59 13.76
C ASP A 285 -13.56 -3.50 14.21
N ASN A 286 -14.81 -3.08 13.95
CA ASN A 286 -15.98 -3.92 14.20
C ASN A 286 -15.97 -5.19 13.34
N PHE A 287 -15.52 -5.10 12.09
CA PHE A 287 -15.34 -6.25 11.21
C PHE A 287 -14.28 -7.22 11.74
N ILE A 288 -13.14 -6.73 12.21
CA ILE A 288 -12.12 -7.56 12.88
C ILE A 288 -12.72 -8.30 14.07
N LYS A 289 -13.51 -7.64 14.94
CA LYS A 289 -14.20 -8.30 16.06
C LYS A 289 -15.17 -9.40 15.59
N LYS A 290 -15.85 -9.20 14.46
CA LYS A 290 -16.66 -10.27 13.84
C LYS A 290 -15.79 -11.44 13.37
N LEU A 291 -14.62 -11.17 12.78
CA LEU A 291 -13.66 -12.21 12.37
C LEU A 291 -13.06 -12.96 13.56
N GLU A 292 -12.77 -12.29 14.68
CA GLU A 292 -12.28 -12.94 15.90
C GLU A 292 -13.32 -13.96 16.43
N ASN A 293 -14.61 -13.62 16.37
CA ASN A 293 -15.69 -14.53 16.75
C ASN A 293 -15.98 -15.62 15.71
N ASP A 294 -15.60 -15.39 14.44
CA ASP A 294 -15.74 -16.34 13.32
C ASP A 294 -14.39 -16.93 12.91
N ILE A 295 -13.42 -17.04 13.83
CA ILE A 295 -12.03 -17.35 13.47
C ILE A 295 -11.89 -18.66 12.69
N ASP A 296 -12.73 -19.66 12.94
CA ASP A 296 -12.78 -20.94 12.21
C ASP A 296 -14.04 -21.10 11.35
N GLY A 297 -14.74 -20.00 11.09
CA GLY A 297 -16.03 -19.98 10.41
C GLY A 297 -15.97 -19.55 8.93
N PRO A 298 -17.15 -19.44 8.30
CA PRO A 298 -17.28 -19.14 6.87
C PRO A 298 -16.91 -17.69 6.49
N LEU A 299 -17.08 -16.71 7.38
CA LEU A 299 -16.68 -15.33 7.13
C LEU A 299 -15.15 -15.23 7.08
N MET A 300 -14.43 -15.83 8.03
CA MET A 300 -12.96 -15.88 7.98
C MET A 300 -12.45 -16.68 6.77
N SER A 301 -13.15 -17.75 6.39
CA SER A 301 -12.85 -18.48 5.14
C SER A 301 -13.00 -17.60 3.89
N THR A 302 -14.04 -16.75 3.88
CA THR A 302 -14.28 -15.77 2.80
C THR A 302 -13.17 -14.72 2.74
N VAL A 303 -12.72 -14.21 3.89
CA VAL A 303 -11.57 -13.28 3.96
C VAL A 303 -10.31 -13.94 3.43
N TYR A 304 -10.02 -15.20 3.81
CA TYR A 304 -8.85 -15.91 3.30
C TYR A 304 -8.91 -16.15 1.78
N LYS A 305 -10.11 -16.44 1.26
CA LYS A 305 -10.33 -16.54 -0.18
C LYS A 305 -9.94 -15.23 -0.88
N HIS A 306 -10.40 -14.08 -0.40
CA HIS A 306 -10.04 -12.77 -0.99
C HIS A 306 -8.56 -12.43 -0.79
N TYR A 307 -8.00 -12.68 0.40
CA TYR A 307 -6.57 -12.54 0.71
C TYR A 307 -5.68 -13.24 -0.33
N THR A 308 -6.12 -14.40 -0.81
CA THR A 308 -5.41 -15.19 -1.83
C THR A 308 -5.91 -14.99 -3.26
N LYS A 309 -6.69 -13.93 -3.54
CA LYS A 309 -7.27 -13.65 -4.87
C LYS A 309 -8.03 -14.85 -5.46
N SER A 310 -8.82 -15.53 -4.62
CA SER A 310 -9.65 -16.69 -4.95
C SER A 310 -8.92 -17.88 -5.55
N ILE A 311 -7.60 -18.02 -5.32
CA ILE A 311 -6.89 -19.27 -5.62
C ILE A 311 -7.17 -20.34 -4.55
N ALA A 312 -7.47 -19.91 -3.32
CA ALA A 312 -7.81 -20.76 -2.18
C ALA A 312 -9.26 -20.49 -1.74
N ASP A 313 -9.83 -21.39 -0.93
CA ASP A 313 -11.24 -21.33 -0.49
C ASP A 313 -11.41 -21.18 1.03
N GLY A 314 -10.32 -21.04 1.78
CA GLY A 314 -10.32 -20.88 3.24
C GLY A 314 -9.95 -22.15 4.00
N SER A 315 -10.13 -23.32 3.39
CA SER A 315 -9.83 -24.61 4.01
C SER A 315 -8.34 -24.86 4.24
N GLN A 316 -7.49 -24.15 3.49
CA GLN A 316 -6.03 -24.30 3.50
C GLN A 316 -5.36 -23.55 4.66
N CYS A 317 -6.07 -22.63 5.32
CA CYS A 317 -5.54 -21.83 6.41
C CYS A 317 -5.96 -22.46 7.75
N SER A 318 -5.02 -22.98 8.52
CA SER A 318 -5.29 -23.51 9.87
C SER A 318 -5.73 -22.40 10.84
N HIS A 319 -6.23 -22.76 12.02
CA HIS A 319 -6.54 -21.79 13.09
C HIS A 319 -5.37 -20.84 13.37
N THR A 320 -4.14 -21.38 13.45
CA THR A 320 -2.93 -20.57 13.64
C THR A 320 -2.71 -19.57 12.49
N CYS A 321 -2.93 -20.01 11.24
CA CYS A 321 -2.86 -19.13 10.08
C CYS A 321 -3.92 -18.01 10.15
N ARG A 322 -5.16 -18.35 10.50
CA ARG A 322 -6.28 -17.38 10.61
C ARG A 322 -6.02 -16.37 11.72
N ARG A 323 -5.54 -16.83 12.89
CA ARG A 323 -5.09 -15.98 13.98
C ARG A 323 -4.00 -15.00 13.53
N SER A 324 -2.97 -15.49 12.83
CA SER A 324 -1.91 -14.63 12.31
C SER A 324 -2.39 -13.58 11.31
N LEU A 325 -3.42 -13.88 10.50
CA LEU A 325 -4.01 -12.90 9.59
C LEU A 325 -4.75 -11.80 10.34
N ILE A 326 -5.60 -12.16 11.30
CA ILE A 326 -6.34 -11.18 12.11
C ILE A 326 -5.36 -10.30 12.89
N CYS A 327 -4.30 -10.88 13.47
CA CYS A 327 -3.19 -10.15 14.04
C CYS A 327 -2.58 -9.16 13.06
N GLY A 328 -2.23 -9.64 11.86
CA GLY A 328 -1.68 -8.80 10.80
C GLY A 328 -2.55 -7.61 10.45
N PHE A 329 -3.88 -7.76 10.49
CA PHE A 329 -4.83 -6.65 10.25
C PHE A 329 -4.82 -5.60 11.36
N LYS A 330 -4.60 -6.00 12.61
CA LYS A 330 -4.53 -5.08 13.78
C LYS A 330 -3.18 -4.41 13.92
N THR A 331 -2.15 -4.92 13.26
CA THR A 331 -0.77 -4.49 13.42
C THR A 331 -0.38 -3.44 12.37
N SER A 332 -0.04 -2.23 12.83
CA SER A 332 0.42 -1.11 12.00
C SER A 332 1.95 -1.00 11.88
N ARG A 333 2.69 -1.58 12.83
CA ARG A 333 4.17 -1.60 12.85
C ARG A 333 4.70 -2.96 13.32
N GLU A 334 5.93 -3.28 12.97
CA GLU A 334 6.58 -4.58 13.25
C GLU A 334 6.49 -5.02 14.72
N ASP A 335 6.69 -4.10 15.68
CA ASP A 335 6.86 -4.40 17.11
C ASP A 335 5.61 -4.14 17.97
N GLN A 336 4.46 -4.65 17.54
CA GLN A 336 3.22 -4.64 18.32
C GLN A 336 2.84 -6.04 18.82
N PRO A 337 3.53 -6.59 19.86
CA PRO A 337 3.31 -7.97 20.31
C PRO A 337 1.91 -8.19 20.91
N HIS A 338 1.29 -7.15 21.49
CA HIS A 338 0.01 -7.24 22.17
C HIS A 338 -1.22 -7.14 21.24
N ALA A 339 -1.03 -6.90 19.93
CA ALA A 339 -2.13 -6.81 18.97
C ALA A 339 -2.99 -8.10 18.90
N CYS A 340 -2.38 -9.22 19.28
CA CYS A 340 -2.95 -10.56 19.24
C CYS A 340 -3.46 -11.09 20.58
N ASP A 341 -3.30 -10.36 21.68
CA ASP A 341 -3.53 -10.90 23.03
C ASP A 341 -5.00 -11.26 23.27
N SER A 342 -5.92 -10.53 22.63
CA SER A 342 -7.36 -10.81 22.68
C SER A 342 -7.78 -12.02 21.84
N ILE A 343 -6.89 -12.55 21.00
CA ILE A 343 -7.21 -13.63 20.05
C ILE A 343 -6.69 -14.95 20.61
N PRO A 344 -7.57 -15.88 21.02
CA PRO A 344 -7.16 -17.12 21.66
C PRO A 344 -6.24 -17.92 20.74
N PRO A 345 -5.15 -18.51 21.26
CA PRO A 345 -4.36 -19.46 20.50
C PRO A 345 -5.18 -20.74 20.26
N PHE A 346 -4.75 -21.55 19.28
CA PHE A 346 -5.36 -22.86 19.09
C PHE A 346 -5.14 -23.71 20.35
N THR A 347 -6.21 -23.96 21.10
CA THR A 347 -6.21 -24.94 22.19
C THR A 347 -6.66 -26.27 21.61
N SER A 348 -5.73 -27.22 21.46
CA SER A 348 -6.12 -28.61 21.27
C SER A 348 -6.70 -29.12 22.60
N GLU A 349 -7.98 -28.87 22.86
CA GLU A 349 -8.67 -29.66 23.87
C GLU A 349 -8.86 -31.07 23.32
N LEU A 350 -7.91 -31.95 23.68
CA LEU A 350 -8.09 -33.39 23.76
C LEU A 350 -7.53 -33.88 25.09
#